data_AF-A0A932K3Q5-F1
#
_entry.id   AF-A0A932K3Q5-F1
#
_cell.length_a   1.000
_cell.length_b   1.000
_cell.length_c   1.000
_cell.angle_alpha   90.00
_cell.angle_beta   90.00
_cell.angle_gamma   90.00
#
_symmetry.space_group_name_H-M   'P 1'
#
loop_
_entity.id
_entity.type
_entity.pdbx_description
1 polymer ?
#
loop_
_entity_poly.entity_id
_entity_poly.type
_entity_poly.pdbx_seq_one_letter_code
_entity_poly.pdbx_strand_id
1 'polypeptide(L)'
;MTKAERDKMMTSMSEEQRAEFRRLITVLRAERRASVGRHLSLRALLASGRVEVPPLLRDAAEALMERDEMGPTVGEVAPDFCLKRLESDERVRLSSFQGKQPVAMVFGSYT
;
A
#
# COMPACT_ATOMS: atom_id res chain seq x y z
N MET A 1 5.51 -7.28 -11.42
CA MET A 1 5.18 -6.35 -12.54
C MET A 1 5.87 -4.98 -12.36
N THR A 2 6.30 -4.31 -13.44
CA THR A 2 6.91 -2.96 -13.35
C THR A 2 5.87 -1.87 -13.00
N LYS A 3 6.32 -0.70 -12.51
CA LYS A 3 5.42 0.44 -12.24
C LYS A 3 4.65 0.87 -13.49
N ALA A 4 5.32 0.95 -14.64
CA ALA A 4 4.73 1.40 -15.90
C ALA A 4 3.62 0.44 -16.40
N GLU A 5 3.84 -0.87 -16.27
CA GLU A 5 2.83 -1.88 -16.63
C GLU A 5 1.60 -1.79 -15.74
N ARG A 6 1.79 -1.58 -14.42
CA ARG A 6 0.68 -1.37 -13.48
C ARG A 6 -0.11 -0.11 -13.77
N ASP A 7 0.59 0.99 -14.01
CA ASP A 7 -0.06 2.27 -14.32
C ASP A 7 -0.90 2.11 -15.59
N LYS A 8 -0.34 1.50 -16.66
CA LYS A 8 -1.08 1.21 -17.90
C LYS A 8 -2.30 0.33 -17.66
N MET A 9 -2.17 -0.73 -16.86
CA MET A 9 -3.29 -1.60 -16.48
C MET A 9 -4.41 -0.78 -15.82
N MET A 10 -4.09 0.03 -14.81
CA MET A 10 -5.06 0.87 -14.11
C MET A 10 -5.75 1.89 -15.04
N THR A 11 -5.00 2.47 -15.98
CA THR A 11 -5.56 3.45 -16.94
C THR A 11 -6.47 2.78 -17.96
N SER A 12 -6.20 1.52 -18.33
CA SER A 12 -7.00 0.74 -19.29
C SER A 12 -8.28 0.11 -18.73
N MET A 13 -8.51 0.16 -17.41
CA MET A 13 -9.72 -0.40 -16.81
C MET A 13 -10.98 0.37 -17.20
N SER A 14 -12.04 -0.35 -17.60
CA SER A 14 -13.38 0.20 -17.75
C SER A 14 -13.95 0.72 -16.42
N GLU A 15 -14.98 1.57 -16.47
CA GLU A 15 -15.63 2.08 -15.26
C GLU A 15 -16.22 0.97 -14.38
N GLU A 16 -16.75 -0.09 -15.00
CA GLU A 16 -17.24 -1.27 -14.27
C GLU A 16 -16.10 -2.00 -13.53
N GLN A 17 -14.98 -2.26 -14.22
CA GLN A 17 -13.79 -2.85 -13.61
C GLN A 17 -13.25 -1.99 -12.46
N ARG A 18 -13.24 -0.67 -12.61
CA ARG A 18 -12.83 0.27 -11.55
C ARG A 18 -13.76 0.22 -10.34
N ALA A 19 -15.07 0.15 -10.57
CA ALA A 19 -16.06 0.04 -9.50
C ALA A 19 -15.87 -1.27 -8.72
N GLU A 20 -15.70 -2.39 -9.42
CA GLU A 20 -15.50 -3.69 -8.81
C GLU A 20 -14.17 -3.75 -8.04
N PHE A 21 -13.11 -3.15 -8.59
CA PHE A 21 -11.84 -3.04 -7.89
C PHE A 21 -11.95 -2.22 -6.60
N ARG A 22 -12.67 -1.10 -6.59
CA ARG A 22 -12.91 -0.31 -5.37
C ARG A 22 -13.68 -1.10 -4.31
N ARG A 23 -14.65 -1.93 -4.73
CA ARG A 23 -15.38 -2.84 -3.82
C ARG A 23 -14.43 -3.86 -3.21
N LEU A 24 -13.61 -4.52 -4.03
CA LEU A 24 -12.61 -5.48 -3.58
C LEU A 24 -11.66 -4.86 -2.54
N ILE A 25 -11.13 -3.66 -2.80
CA ILE A 25 -10.27 -2.95 -1.85
C ILE A 25 -10.99 -2.66 -0.51
N THR A 26 -12.27 -2.30 -0.57
CA THR A 26 -13.07 -2.04 0.63
C THR A 26 -13.22 -3.31 1.47
N VAL A 27 -13.55 -4.43 0.83
CA VAL A 27 -13.70 -5.74 1.49
C VAL A 27 -12.36 -6.19 2.10
N LEU A 28 -11.26 -6.13 1.33
CA LEU A 28 -9.93 -6.49 1.83
C LEU A 28 -9.53 -5.69 3.07
N ARG A 29 -9.84 -4.37 3.09
CA ARG A 29 -9.56 -3.51 4.26
C ARG A 29 -10.41 -3.89 5.47
N ALA A 30 -11.70 -4.19 5.27
CA ALA A 30 -12.60 -4.60 6.33
C ALA A 30 -12.15 -5.93 6.96
N GLU A 31 -11.84 -6.92 6.13
CA GLU A 31 -11.36 -8.24 6.57
C GLU A 31 -10.01 -8.17 7.30
N ARG A 32 -9.07 -7.36 6.80
CA ARG A 32 -7.80 -7.10 7.47
C ARG A 32 -8.01 -6.48 8.86
N ARG A 33 -8.96 -5.54 8.99
CA ARG A 33 -9.30 -4.91 10.28
C ARG A 33 -9.98 -5.89 11.25
N ALA A 34 -10.84 -6.77 10.74
CA ALA A 34 -11.53 -7.78 11.53
C ALA A 34 -10.58 -8.88 12.04
N SER A 35 -9.44 -9.09 11.37
CA SER A 35 -8.43 -10.10 11.73
C SER A 35 -7.52 -9.71 12.91
N VAL A 36 -8.10 -9.05 13.92
CA VAL A 36 -7.43 -8.46 15.10
C VAL A 36 -6.28 -9.34 15.63
N GLY A 37 -5.07 -8.76 15.70
CA GLY A 37 -3.90 -9.37 16.33
C GLY A 37 -2.93 -10.11 15.41
N ARG A 38 -3.25 -10.30 14.12
CA ARG A 38 -2.30 -10.84 13.13
C ARG A 38 -2.09 -9.84 11.99
N HIS A 39 -0.83 -9.41 11.80
CA HIS A 39 -0.42 -8.74 10.56
C HIS A 39 -0.46 -9.76 9.42
N LEU A 40 -1.63 -9.91 8.80
CA LEU A 40 -1.80 -10.77 7.63
C LEU A 40 -1.50 -9.99 6.36
N SER A 41 -0.58 -10.53 5.55
CA SER A 41 -0.40 -10.06 4.18
C SER A 41 -1.69 -10.27 3.38
N LEU A 42 -1.90 -9.47 2.33
CA LEU A 42 -3.08 -9.64 1.47
C LEU A 42 -3.13 -11.04 0.85
N ARG A 43 -1.96 -11.62 0.53
CA ARG A 43 -1.87 -12.98 0.00
C ARG A 43 -2.38 -14.02 1.00
N ALA A 44 -2.00 -13.91 2.28
CA ALA A 44 -2.50 -14.80 3.32
C ALA A 44 -4.01 -14.64 3.54
N LEU A 45 -4.52 -13.41 3.43
CA LEU A 45 -5.96 -13.13 3.55
C LEU A 45 -6.76 -13.74 2.41
N LEU A 46 -6.29 -13.61 1.17
CA LEU A 46 -6.91 -14.24 0.00
C LEU A 46 -6.84 -15.77 0.06
N ALA A 47 -5.70 -16.33 0.48
CA ALA A 47 -5.53 -17.76 0.69
C ALA A 47 -6.46 -18.33 1.77
N SER A 48 -6.94 -17.49 2.72
CA SER A 48 -7.91 -17.91 3.73
C SER A 48 -9.33 -18.13 3.19
N GLY A 49 -9.59 -17.77 1.93
CA GLY A 49 -10.90 -17.92 1.28
C GLY A 49 -11.97 -16.92 1.76
N ARG A 50 -11.61 -15.97 2.64
CA ARG A 50 -12.55 -14.96 3.17
C ARG A 50 -12.88 -13.85 2.19
N VAL A 51 -12.04 -13.65 1.18
CA VAL A 51 -12.26 -12.65 0.13
C VAL A 51 -12.08 -13.33 -1.22
N GLU A 52 -13.13 -13.26 -2.02
CA GLU A 52 -13.13 -13.78 -3.38
C GLU A 52 -12.68 -12.67 -4.35
N VAL A 53 -11.77 -13.02 -5.26
CA VAL A 53 -11.28 -12.09 -6.30
C VAL A 53 -12.01 -12.42 -7.60
N PRO A 54 -12.81 -11.49 -8.15
CA PRO A 54 -13.42 -11.66 -9.45
C PRO A 54 -12.38 -12.01 -10.53
N PRO A 55 -12.64 -12.94 -11.46
CA PRO A 55 -11.67 -13.34 -12.47
C PRO A 55 -11.09 -12.16 -13.27
N LEU A 56 -11.92 -11.15 -13.56
CA LEU A 56 -11.56 -9.93 -14.26
C LEU A 56 -10.56 -9.01 -13.51
N LEU A 57 -10.31 -9.27 -12.22
CA LEU A 57 -9.43 -8.48 -11.35
C LEU A 57 -8.20 -9.24 -10.85
N ARG A 58 -7.94 -10.46 -11.35
CA ARG A 58 -6.82 -11.28 -10.86
C ARG A 58 -5.48 -10.55 -10.95
N ASP A 59 -5.16 -9.98 -12.12
CA ASP A 59 -3.91 -9.26 -12.34
C ASP A 59 -3.78 -8.03 -11.44
N ALA A 60 -4.90 -7.30 -11.24
CA ALA A 60 -4.94 -6.14 -10.35
C ALA A 60 -4.79 -6.53 -8.87
N ALA A 61 -5.37 -7.65 -8.46
CA ALA A 61 -5.21 -8.21 -7.13
C ALA A 61 -3.78 -8.72 -6.90
N GLU A 62 -3.16 -9.34 -7.90
CA GLU A 62 -1.76 -9.77 -7.85
C GLU A 62 -0.81 -8.59 -7.72
N ALA A 63 -0.99 -7.55 -8.54
CA ALA A 63 -0.27 -6.29 -8.43
C ALA A 63 -0.37 -5.66 -7.04
N LEU A 64 -1.56 -5.77 -6.41
CA LEU A 64 -1.81 -5.24 -5.08
C LEU A 64 -1.07 -6.07 -4.02
N MET A 65 -1.06 -7.39 -4.13
CA MET A 65 -0.31 -8.28 -3.24
C MET A 65 1.20 -8.03 -3.32
N GLU A 66 1.76 -7.95 -4.53
CA GLU A 66 3.19 -7.62 -4.73
C GLU A 66 3.55 -6.32 -4.00
N ARG A 67 2.69 -5.29 -4.12
CA ARG A 67 2.92 -4.00 -3.46
C ARG A 67 2.81 -4.08 -1.94
N ASP A 68 1.88 -4.86 -1.40
CA ASP A 68 1.72 -5.06 0.04
C ASP A 68 2.95 -5.74 0.64
N GLU A 69 3.53 -6.71 -0.07
CA GLU A 69 4.73 -7.45 0.35
C GLU A 69 6.03 -6.63 0.24
N MET A 70 6.05 -5.56 -0.58
CA MET A 70 7.18 -4.62 -0.65
C MET A 70 7.18 -3.56 0.47
N GLY A 71 6.10 -3.46 1.25
CA GLY A 71 5.98 -2.46 2.31
C GLY A 71 6.78 -2.82 3.57
N PRO A 72 7.07 -1.84 4.44
CA PRO A 72 7.71 -2.11 5.73
C PRO A 72 6.80 -2.97 6.62
N THR A 73 7.41 -3.82 7.45
CA THR A 73 6.66 -4.64 8.41
C THR A 73 6.41 -3.86 9.71
N VAL A 74 5.28 -4.07 10.36
CA VAL A 74 5.02 -3.44 11.66
C VAL A 74 6.01 -3.94 12.71
N GLY A 75 6.61 -3.00 13.45
CA GLY A 75 7.68 -3.28 14.41
C GLY A 75 9.08 -3.19 13.80
N GLU A 76 9.19 -3.15 12.47
CA GLU A 76 10.46 -2.88 11.79
C GLU A 76 10.89 -1.43 12.04
N VAL A 77 12.19 -1.25 12.25
CA VAL A 77 12.77 0.08 12.43
C VAL A 77 12.78 0.78 11.08
N ALA A 78 12.12 1.94 11.00
CA ALA A 78 12.12 2.74 9.78
C ALA A 78 13.55 3.16 9.40
N PRO A 79 13.95 3.05 8.12
CA PRO A 79 15.27 3.48 7.68
C PRO A 79 15.43 5.00 7.86
N ASP A 80 16.54 5.43 8.45
CA ASP A 80 16.82 6.86 8.61
C ASP A 80 17.12 7.51 7.25
N PHE A 81 16.72 8.77 7.10
CA PHE A 81 17.00 9.57 5.92
C PHE A 81 17.18 11.04 6.30
N CYS A 82 17.84 11.80 5.42
CA CYS A 82 18.06 13.23 5.59
C CYS A 82 17.61 13.97 4.33
N LEU A 83 16.43 14.57 4.37
CA LEU A 83 15.81 15.25 3.23
C LEU A 83 15.89 16.77 3.37
N LYS A 84 16.05 17.47 2.25
CA LYS A 84 15.95 18.93 2.21
C LYS A 84 14.49 19.35 2.39
N ARG A 85 14.23 20.40 3.17
CA ARG A 85 12.88 20.98 3.28
C ARG A 85 12.53 21.68 1.97
N LEU A 86 11.24 21.69 1.63
CA LEU A 86 10.78 22.45 0.48
C LEU A 86 11.17 23.92 0.66
N GLU A 87 11.66 24.55 -0.42
CA GLU A 87 12.02 25.98 -0.46
C GLU A 87 13.13 26.46 0.49
N SER A 88 13.88 25.58 1.15
CA SER A 88 15.01 25.99 2.00
C SER A 88 16.15 24.98 2.00
N ASP A 89 17.38 25.43 2.28
CA ASP A 89 18.56 24.55 2.43
C ASP A 89 18.58 23.77 3.76
N GLU A 90 17.59 23.99 4.63
CA GLU A 90 17.42 23.22 5.85
C GLU A 90 17.20 21.74 5.52
N ARG A 91 17.83 20.86 6.31
CA ARG A 91 17.68 19.42 6.18
C ARG A 91 17.01 18.83 7.42
N VAL A 92 16.07 17.92 7.19
CA VAL A 92 15.36 17.20 8.23
C VAL A 92 15.79 15.74 8.21
N ARG A 93 16.23 15.24 9.37
CA ARG A 93 16.59 13.84 9.58
C ARG A 93 15.46 13.09 10.27
N LEU A 94 15.06 11.92 9.79
CA LEU A 94 13.94 11.16 10.38
C LEU A 94 14.21 10.81 11.86
N SER A 95 15.41 10.33 12.17
CA SER A 95 15.79 9.95 13.55
C SER A 95 15.72 11.12 14.55
N SER A 96 15.68 12.37 14.10
CA SER A 96 15.50 13.53 14.98
C SER A 96 14.12 13.57 15.68
N PHE A 97 13.13 12.83 15.18
CA PHE A 97 11.79 12.70 15.75
C PHE A 97 11.62 11.48 16.67
N GLN A 98 12.60 10.56 16.69
CA GLN A 98 12.50 9.32 17.45
C GLN A 98 12.31 9.59 18.95
N GLY A 99 11.35 8.90 19.58
CA GLY A 99 11.06 9.03 21.01
C GLY A 99 10.35 10.33 21.43
N LYS A 100 10.03 11.22 20.48
CA LYS A 100 9.34 12.50 20.77
C LYS A 100 7.85 12.44 20.45
N GLN A 101 7.50 11.93 19.27
CA GLN A 101 6.11 11.82 18.81
C GLN A 101 6.01 10.82 17.65
N PRO A 102 4.80 10.26 17.38
CA PRO A 102 4.56 9.51 16.16
C PRO A 102 4.81 10.36 14.91
N VAL A 103 5.41 9.75 13.88
CA VAL A 103 5.69 10.41 12.60
C VAL A 103 4.90 9.71 11.49
N ALA A 104 4.16 10.48 10.71
CA ALA A 104 3.54 10.01 9.47
C ALA A 104 4.46 10.34 8.29
N MET A 105 4.75 9.35 7.44
CA MET A 105 5.49 9.53 6.19
C MET A 105 4.55 9.37 5.01
N VAL A 106 4.56 10.36 4.11
CA VAL A 106 3.74 10.34 2.89
C VAL A 106 4.67 10.50 1.69
N PHE A 107 4.65 9.53 0.79
CA PHE A 107 5.37 9.58 -0.47
C PHE A 107 4.41 10.02 -1.58
N GLY A 108 4.76 11.09 -2.29
CA GLY A 108 3.96 11.64 -3.36
C GLY A 108 4.79 12.49 -4.32
N SER A 109 4.17 12.86 -5.44
CA SER A 109 4.73 13.76 -6.45
C SER A 109 3.64 14.73 -6.92
N TYR A 110 4.04 15.87 -7.48
CA TYR A 110 3.13 16.87 -8.06
C TYR A 110 2.55 16.48 -9.43
N THR A 111 2.72 15.22 -9.83
CA THR A 111 2.36 14.69 -11.15
C THR A 111 1.00 14.01 -11.14
#